data_AF-A0A843YJB0-F1
#
_entry.id   AF-A0A843YJB0-F1
#
_cell.length_a   1.000
_cell.length_b   1.000
_cell.length_c   1.000
_cell.angle_alpha   90.00
_cell.angle_beta   90.00
_cell.angle_gamma   90.00
#
_symmetry.space_group_name_H-M   'P 1'
#
loop_
_entity.id
_entity.type
_entity.pdbx_description
1 polymer ?
#
loop_
_entity_poly.entity_id
_entity_poly.type
_entity_poly.pdbx_seq_one_letter_code
_entity_poly.pdbx_strand_id
1 'polypeptide(L)'
;MADELPNIDLALGAGSEYMVVVDDAQKASDLGQLLALAPGLLDPEAALVLAQAVNHIAQGHGFSVIEDPAEFASAYQAQLAKEDPSEPWQEGVIRLVDFGVPDFEEIAAPILTGETLVFFARDGFTGLPYRVEVALNPATSVGADDYKALDLEPLGDDEDPFAEEELSDEDKAFLDSLETTTDPD
;
A
#
# COMPACT_ATOMS: atom_id res chain seq x y z
N MET A 1 4.77 27.65 -22.06
CA MET A 1 3.59 28.14 -21.32
C MET A 1 3.08 26.89 -20.66
N ALA A 2 3.05 26.83 -19.32
CA ALA A 2 2.32 25.75 -18.68
C ALA A 2 0.86 25.93 -19.13
N ASP A 3 0.31 24.93 -19.81
CA ASP A 3 -1.12 24.91 -20.05
C ASP A 3 -1.78 24.91 -18.66
N GLU A 4 -2.77 25.78 -18.47
CA GLU A 4 -3.49 25.86 -17.21
C GLU A 4 -4.09 24.49 -16.89
N LEU A 5 -3.95 24.02 -15.65
CA LEU A 5 -4.48 22.71 -15.27
C LEU A 5 -6.01 22.74 -15.43
N PRO A 6 -6.58 21.81 -16.22
CA PRO A 6 -8.02 21.77 -16.42
C PRO A 6 -8.73 21.40 -15.12
N ASN A 7 -10.01 21.77 -15.01
CA ASN A 7 -10.82 21.29 -13.90
C ASN A 7 -11.09 19.78 -14.11
N ILE A 8 -10.76 18.97 -13.10
CA ILE A 8 -10.88 17.51 -13.14
C ILE A 8 -11.83 17.06 -12.04
N ASP A 9 -12.96 16.49 -12.43
CA ASP A 9 -13.98 15.95 -11.53
C ASP A 9 -14.10 14.44 -11.68
N LEU A 10 -14.03 13.71 -10.57
CA LEU A 10 -14.22 12.26 -10.53
C LEU A 10 -15.72 11.94 -10.52
N ALA A 11 -16.21 11.20 -11.51
CA ALA A 11 -17.64 10.96 -11.71
C ALA A 11 -17.99 9.49 -11.95
N LEU A 12 -19.27 9.17 -11.75
CA LEU A 12 -19.85 7.88 -12.09
C LEU A 12 -20.77 8.04 -13.31
N GLY A 13 -20.52 7.26 -14.35
CA GLY A 13 -21.33 7.19 -15.56
C GLY A 13 -22.67 6.51 -15.35
N ALA A 14 -23.55 6.63 -16.35
CA ALA A 14 -24.90 6.04 -16.33
C ALA A 14 -24.91 4.49 -16.25
N GLY A 15 -23.78 3.83 -16.52
CA GLY A 15 -23.60 2.38 -16.48
C GLY A 15 -22.80 1.86 -15.27
N SER A 16 -22.57 2.66 -14.23
CA SER A 16 -21.60 2.36 -13.15
C SER A 16 -20.14 2.29 -13.62
N GLU A 17 -19.85 2.85 -14.78
CA GLU A 17 -18.49 3.11 -15.26
C GLU A 17 -17.90 4.29 -14.49
N TYR A 18 -16.68 4.14 -13.99
CA TYR A 18 -15.95 5.25 -13.42
C TYR A 18 -15.33 6.07 -14.55
N MET A 19 -15.57 7.38 -14.51
CA MET A 19 -15.11 8.32 -15.54
C MET A 19 -14.64 9.61 -14.90
N VAL A 20 -13.87 10.37 -15.67
CA VAL A 20 -13.39 11.68 -15.28
C VAL A 20 -14.04 12.73 -16.17
N VAL A 21 -14.54 13.80 -15.56
CA VAL A 21 -15.08 14.96 -16.26
C VAL A 21 -14.01 16.04 -16.32
N VAL A 22 -13.73 16.52 -17.52
CA VAL A 22 -12.75 17.58 -17.80
C VAL A 22 -13.50 18.86 -18.16
N ASP A 23 -13.20 19.94 -17.46
CA ASP A 23 -13.79 21.28 -17.62
C ASP A 23 -15.33 21.26 -17.62
N ASP A 24 -15.93 20.48 -16.71
CA ASP A 24 -17.38 20.35 -16.51
C ASP A 24 -18.20 19.87 -17.73
N ALA A 25 -17.53 19.42 -18.81
CA ALA A 25 -18.18 19.17 -20.09
C ALA A 25 -17.77 17.86 -20.74
N GLN A 26 -16.47 17.56 -20.77
CA GLN A 26 -15.93 16.43 -21.52
C GLN A 26 -15.72 15.24 -20.60
N LYS A 27 -15.89 14.02 -21.12
CA LYS A 27 -15.80 12.79 -20.32
C LYS A 27 -14.67 11.92 -20.85
N ALA A 28 -13.83 11.43 -19.96
CA ALA A 28 -12.81 10.44 -20.23
C ALA A 28 -13.11 9.15 -19.45
N SER A 29 -13.21 8.03 -20.15
CA SER A 29 -13.36 6.70 -19.53
C SER A 29 -12.09 5.85 -19.63
N ASP A 30 -11.03 6.38 -20.25
CA ASP A 30 -9.72 5.73 -20.33
C ASP A 30 -8.60 6.77 -20.33
N LEU A 31 -7.36 6.30 -20.10
CA LEU A 31 -6.18 7.15 -20.03
C LEU A 31 -5.91 7.90 -21.33
N GLY A 32 -6.14 7.26 -22.48
CA GLY A 32 -5.92 7.90 -23.79
C GLY A 32 -6.87 9.08 -24.01
N GLN A 33 -8.15 8.92 -23.68
CA GLN A 33 -9.13 10.00 -23.70
C GLN A 33 -8.76 11.11 -22.71
N LEU A 34 -8.37 10.75 -21.49
CA LEU A 34 -7.98 11.73 -20.47
C LEU A 34 -6.81 12.61 -20.95
N LEU A 35 -5.74 11.99 -21.43
CA LEU A 35 -4.55 12.73 -21.90
C LEU A 35 -4.81 13.55 -23.17
N ALA A 36 -5.74 13.11 -24.02
CA ALA A 36 -6.15 13.87 -25.20
C ALA A 36 -6.98 15.12 -24.84
N LEU A 37 -7.82 15.02 -23.81
CA LEU A 37 -8.69 16.09 -23.34
C LEU A 37 -7.95 17.08 -22.43
N ALA A 38 -7.00 16.59 -21.64
CA ALA A 38 -6.30 17.33 -20.59
C ALA A 38 -4.77 17.15 -20.73
N PRO A 39 -4.13 17.65 -21.79
CA PRO A 39 -2.69 17.48 -22.00
C PRO A 39 -1.84 18.14 -20.90
N GLY A 40 -2.38 19.12 -20.18
CA GLY A 40 -1.72 19.74 -19.00
C GLY A 40 -1.47 18.77 -17.85
N LEU A 41 -2.17 17.61 -17.80
CA LEU A 41 -1.90 16.57 -16.82
C LEU A 41 -0.56 15.85 -17.03
N LEU A 42 0.11 16.08 -18.17
CA LEU A 42 1.46 15.61 -18.42
C LEU A 42 2.53 16.46 -17.72
N ASP A 43 2.14 17.56 -17.08
CA ASP A 43 3.05 18.34 -16.26
C ASP A 43 3.36 17.59 -14.95
N PRO A 44 4.63 17.50 -14.52
CA PRO A 44 4.99 16.89 -13.24
C PRO A 44 4.25 17.49 -12.02
N GLU A 45 3.89 18.77 -12.06
CA GLU A 45 3.11 19.42 -10.99
C GLU A 45 1.67 18.88 -10.91
N ALA A 46 1.18 18.24 -11.98
CA ALA A 46 -0.14 17.63 -12.08
C ALA A 46 -0.20 16.16 -11.61
N ALA A 47 0.94 15.58 -11.18
CA ALA A 47 1.06 14.14 -10.94
C ALA A 47 0.01 13.59 -9.98
N LEU A 48 -0.33 14.34 -8.92
CA LEU A 48 -1.39 13.94 -7.97
C LEU A 48 -2.76 13.87 -8.64
N VAL A 49 -3.15 14.90 -9.40
CA VAL A 49 -4.44 14.95 -10.09
C VAL A 49 -4.53 13.84 -11.13
N LEU A 50 -3.44 13.60 -11.87
CA LEU A 50 -3.37 12.50 -12.83
C LEU A 50 -3.49 11.14 -12.14
N ALA A 51 -2.81 10.92 -11.01
CA ALA A 51 -2.91 9.68 -10.24
C ALA A 51 -4.34 9.44 -9.74
N GLN A 52 -5.01 10.46 -9.21
CA GLN A 52 -6.41 10.36 -8.78
C GLN A 52 -7.33 9.99 -9.94
N ALA A 53 -7.19 10.66 -11.08
CA ALA A 53 -7.97 10.41 -12.28
C ALA A 53 -7.76 8.98 -12.84
N VAL A 54 -6.50 8.54 -12.92
CA VAL A 54 -6.14 7.19 -13.39
C VAL A 54 -6.64 6.11 -12.43
N ASN A 55 -6.44 6.29 -11.12
CA ASN A 55 -6.95 5.39 -10.10
C ASN A 55 -8.47 5.27 -10.16
N HIS A 56 -9.17 6.40 -10.29
CA HIS A 56 -10.64 6.42 -10.37
C HIS A 56 -11.15 5.68 -11.60
N ILE A 57 -10.57 5.92 -12.78
CA ILE A 57 -10.95 5.19 -14.00
C ILE A 57 -10.72 3.68 -13.84
N ALA A 58 -9.58 3.28 -13.26
CA ALA A 58 -9.18 1.88 -13.15
C ALA A 58 -9.93 1.09 -12.08
N GLN A 59 -10.06 1.65 -10.88
CA GLN A 59 -10.56 0.95 -9.68
C GLN A 59 -11.76 1.64 -9.02
N GLY A 60 -12.11 2.85 -9.45
CA GLY A 60 -13.15 3.66 -8.82
C GLY A 60 -12.86 3.88 -7.34
N HIS A 61 -13.78 3.43 -6.49
CA HIS A 61 -13.68 3.55 -5.04
C HIS A 61 -13.00 2.36 -4.35
N GLY A 62 -12.54 1.34 -5.10
CA GLY A 62 -11.85 0.19 -4.52
C GLY A 62 -10.50 0.57 -3.91
N PHE A 63 -9.84 1.59 -4.47
CA PHE A 63 -8.56 2.11 -4.03
C PHE A 63 -8.62 3.63 -3.93
N SER A 64 -7.85 4.20 -3.01
CA SER A 64 -7.66 5.64 -2.88
C SER A 64 -6.17 5.99 -2.95
N VAL A 65 -5.79 6.97 -3.76
CA VAL A 65 -4.39 7.44 -3.84
C VAL A 65 -3.92 7.94 -2.48
N ILE A 66 -2.68 7.60 -2.11
CA ILE A 66 -2.01 8.11 -0.93
C ILE A 66 -1.42 9.47 -1.29
N GLU A 67 -2.10 10.54 -0.87
CA GLU A 67 -1.73 11.93 -1.21
C GLU A 67 -0.63 12.46 -0.28
N ASP A 68 -0.75 12.18 1.02
CA ASP A 68 0.22 12.51 2.05
C ASP A 68 0.73 11.20 2.69
N PRO A 69 1.95 10.76 2.33
CA PRO A 69 2.56 9.56 2.89
C PRO A 69 2.74 9.62 4.41
N ALA A 70 3.01 10.81 4.97
CA ALA A 70 3.22 10.96 6.40
C ALA A 70 1.90 10.85 7.17
N GLU A 71 0.83 11.44 6.64
CA GLU A 71 -0.52 11.26 7.20
C GLU A 71 -0.95 9.79 7.11
N PHE A 72 -0.72 9.14 5.98
CA PHE A 72 -1.01 7.71 5.81
C PHE A 72 -0.25 6.86 6.84
N ALA A 73 1.06 7.05 6.98
CA ALA A 73 1.89 6.32 7.94
C ALA A 73 1.40 6.53 9.38
N SER A 74 1.09 7.77 9.75
CA SER A 74 0.55 8.08 11.08
C SER A 74 -0.81 7.42 11.32
N ALA A 75 -1.70 7.40 10.32
CA ALA A 75 -3.01 6.76 10.43
C ALA A 75 -2.89 5.23 10.52
N TYR A 76 -1.99 4.63 9.75
CA TYR A 76 -1.70 3.20 9.78
C TYR A 76 -1.19 2.77 11.16
N GLN A 77 -0.16 3.45 11.69
CA GLN A 77 0.38 3.18 13.02
C GLN A 77 -0.65 3.40 14.13
N ALA A 78 -1.48 4.44 14.01
CA ALA A 78 -2.54 4.70 14.99
C ALA A 78 -3.66 3.66 14.96
N GLN A 79 -3.91 3.02 13.80
CA GLN A 79 -4.81 1.89 13.69
C GLN A 79 -4.17 0.64 14.32
N LEU A 80 -2.91 0.37 13.98
CA LEU A 80 -2.18 -0.77 14.49
C LEU A 80 -2.07 -0.77 16.02
N ALA A 81 -1.80 0.39 16.63
CA ALA A 81 -1.72 0.53 18.08
C ALA A 81 -3.05 0.29 18.83
N LYS A 82 -4.19 0.25 18.12
CA LYS A 82 -5.50 -0.07 18.71
C LYS A 82 -5.83 -1.55 18.62
N GLU A 83 -5.11 -2.30 17.80
CA GLU A 83 -5.33 -3.72 17.58
C GLU A 83 -4.54 -4.51 18.63
N ASP A 84 -5.20 -5.47 19.28
CA ASP A 84 -4.56 -6.33 20.25
C ASP A 84 -3.92 -7.52 19.52
N PRO A 85 -2.58 -7.66 19.53
CA PRO A 85 -1.90 -8.75 18.84
C PRO A 85 -2.22 -10.13 19.45
N SER A 86 -2.64 -10.17 20.73
CA SER A 86 -3.00 -11.41 21.42
C SER A 86 -4.42 -11.90 21.10
N GLU A 87 -5.24 -11.06 20.47
CA GLU A 87 -6.56 -11.48 20.04
C GLU A 87 -6.45 -12.53 18.92
N PRO A 88 -7.16 -13.66 19.01
CA PRO A 88 -7.13 -14.68 17.98
C PRO A 88 -7.72 -14.13 16.68
N TRP A 89 -7.21 -14.62 15.55
CA TRP A 89 -7.77 -14.31 14.24
C TRP A 89 -9.27 -14.63 14.17
N GLN A 90 -10.03 -13.73 13.55
CA GLN A 90 -11.47 -13.86 13.37
C GLN A 90 -11.84 -13.75 11.90
N GLU A 91 -12.61 -14.72 11.40
CA GLU A 91 -13.08 -14.71 10.03
C GLU A 91 -13.93 -13.46 9.74
N GLY A 92 -13.57 -12.74 8.68
CA GLY A 92 -14.28 -11.53 8.23
C GLY A 92 -13.90 -10.25 8.99
N VAL A 93 -12.97 -10.30 9.94
CA VAL A 93 -12.40 -9.12 10.60
C VAL A 93 -11.01 -8.88 10.03
N ILE A 94 -10.84 -7.77 9.31
CA ILE A 94 -9.53 -7.33 8.82
C ILE A 94 -8.83 -6.58 9.95
N ARG A 95 -7.62 -7.02 10.30
CA ARG A 95 -6.73 -6.34 11.25
C ARG A 95 -5.36 -6.20 10.61
N LEU A 96 -4.77 -5.01 10.71
CA LEU A 96 -3.43 -4.75 10.18
C LEU A 96 -2.37 -5.64 10.85
N VAL A 97 -2.55 -6.00 12.12
CA VAL A 97 -1.64 -6.92 12.83
C VAL A 97 -1.49 -8.28 12.15
N ASP A 98 -2.52 -8.74 11.39
CA ASP A 98 -2.49 -10.02 10.69
C ASP A 98 -1.69 -9.97 9.37
N PHE A 99 -1.32 -8.78 8.89
CA PHE A 99 -0.62 -8.58 7.61
C PHE A 99 0.83 -8.13 7.75
N GLY A 100 1.16 -7.42 8.83
CA GLY A 100 2.48 -6.81 9.03
C GLY A 100 2.51 -5.31 8.71
N VAL A 101 3.70 -4.73 8.67
CA VAL A 101 3.93 -3.29 8.52
C VAL A 101 4.65 -3.02 7.20
N PRO A 102 4.16 -2.11 6.35
CA PRO A 102 4.86 -1.73 5.12
C PRO A 102 6.10 -0.88 5.44
N ASP A 103 7.09 -0.92 4.55
CA ASP A 103 8.16 0.08 4.56
C ASP A 103 7.60 1.45 4.14
N PHE A 104 7.35 2.33 5.13
CA PHE A 104 6.84 3.67 4.89
C PHE A 104 7.83 4.57 4.16
N GLU A 105 9.14 4.26 4.13
CA GLU A 105 10.12 5.04 3.38
C GLU A 105 9.98 4.82 1.86
N GLU A 106 9.40 3.69 1.43
CA GLU A 106 9.08 3.44 0.03
C GLU A 106 7.88 4.28 -0.44
N ILE A 107 6.92 4.57 0.44
CA ILE A 107 5.68 5.25 0.10
C ILE A 107 5.95 6.75 -0.12
N ALA A 108 5.81 7.18 -1.38
CA ALA A 108 6.01 8.57 -1.78
C ALA A 108 4.72 9.19 -2.34
N ALA A 109 4.67 10.52 -2.36
CA ALA A 109 3.63 11.23 -3.09
C ALA A 109 3.69 10.87 -4.59
N PRO A 110 2.58 10.99 -5.34
CA PRO A 110 2.57 10.70 -6.76
C PRO A 110 3.62 11.50 -7.53
N ILE A 111 4.41 10.82 -8.36
CA ILE A 111 5.46 11.43 -9.16
C ILE A 111 5.27 11.04 -10.61
N LEU A 112 5.36 12.03 -11.49
CA LEU A 112 5.42 11.84 -12.93
C LEU A 112 6.84 12.09 -13.42
N THR A 113 7.50 11.04 -13.92
CA THR A 113 8.84 11.15 -14.51
C THR A 113 8.80 10.74 -15.97
N GLY A 114 8.90 11.73 -16.86
CA GLY A 114 8.83 11.52 -18.30
C GLY A 114 7.46 10.97 -18.71
N GLU A 115 7.41 9.73 -19.17
CA GLU A 115 6.18 9.05 -19.62
C GLU A 115 5.70 8.00 -18.60
N THR A 116 6.14 8.08 -17.34
CA THR A 116 5.76 7.12 -16.30
C THR A 116 5.26 7.84 -15.07
N LEU A 117 4.02 7.53 -14.70
CA LEU A 117 3.40 7.94 -13.45
C LEU A 117 3.59 6.82 -12.43
N VAL A 118 4.16 7.15 -11.28
CA VAL A 118 4.26 6.25 -10.13
C VAL A 118 3.47 6.85 -8.99
N PHE A 119 2.56 6.08 -8.42
CA PHE A 119 1.79 6.49 -7.25
C PHE A 119 1.53 5.29 -6.34
N PHE A 120 1.18 5.59 -5.10
CA PHE A 120 0.76 4.60 -4.12
C PHE A 120 -0.72 4.77 -3.86
N ALA A 121 -1.42 3.66 -3.69
CA ALA A 121 -2.84 3.63 -3.39
C ALA A 121 -3.10 2.72 -2.20
N ARG A 122 -4.04 3.13 -1.36
CA ARG A 122 -4.56 2.35 -0.25
C ARG A 122 -5.78 1.57 -0.74
N ASP A 123 -5.78 0.26 -0.49
CA ASP A 123 -6.95 -0.58 -0.70
C ASP A 123 -8.06 -0.21 0.30
N GLY A 124 -9.26 0.03 -0.21
CA GLY A 124 -10.39 0.50 0.60
C GLY A 124 -10.97 -0.57 1.53
N PHE A 125 -10.69 -1.85 1.28
CA PHE A 125 -11.20 -2.95 2.09
C PHE A 125 -10.22 -3.36 3.20
N THR A 126 -8.96 -3.57 2.84
CA THR A 126 -7.90 -4.05 3.74
C THR A 126 -7.12 -2.92 4.41
N GLY A 127 -7.09 -1.74 3.79
CA GLY A 127 -6.25 -0.62 4.23
C GLY A 127 -4.77 -0.77 3.88
N LEU A 128 -4.39 -1.82 3.14
CA LEU A 128 -3.00 -2.07 2.75
C LEU A 128 -2.55 -1.14 1.61
N PRO A 129 -1.27 -0.73 1.59
CA PRO A 129 -0.71 0.07 0.50
C PRO A 129 -0.28 -0.80 -0.69
N TYR A 130 -0.50 -0.25 -1.87
CA TYR A 130 -0.11 -0.82 -3.16
C TYR A 130 0.64 0.23 -3.97
N ARG A 131 1.65 -0.20 -4.71
CA ARG A 131 2.38 0.61 -5.68
C ARG A 131 1.81 0.38 -7.07
N VAL A 132 1.64 1.48 -7.81
CA VAL A 132 1.13 1.46 -9.18
C VAL A 132 2.09 2.22 -10.08
N GLU A 133 2.50 1.58 -11.17
CA GLU A 133 3.34 2.20 -12.20
C GLU A 133 2.59 2.19 -13.52
N VAL A 134 2.35 3.38 -14.08
CA VAL A 134 1.55 3.56 -15.28
C VAL A 134 2.37 4.23 -16.35
N ALA A 135 2.56 3.55 -17.48
CA ALA A 135 3.09 4.16 -18.68
C ALA A 135 2.02 5.05 -19.34
N LEU A 136 2.34 6.34 -19.55
CA LEU A 136 1.44 7.35 -20.13
C LEU A 136 1.32 7.23 -21.65
N ASN A 137 0.99 6.03 -22.13
CA ASN A 137 0.65 5.77 -23.52
C ASN A 137 -0.88 5.68 -23.65
N PRO A 138 -1.50 6.28 -24.68
CA PRO A 138 -2.94 6.18 -24.91
C PRO A 138 -3.46 4.75 -25.10
N ALA A 139 -2.59 3.78 -25.40
CA ALA A 139 -2.93 2.37 -25.48
C ALA A 139 -2.79 1.62 -24.14
N THR A 140 -2.22 2.25 -23.10
CA THR A 140 -2.13 1.64 -21.77
C THR A 140 -3.51 1.56 -21.16
N SER A 141 -3.88 0.39 -20.66
CA SER A 141 -5.03 0.19 -19.79
C SER A 141 -4.51 -0.20 -18.41
N VAL A 142 -5.02 0.46 -17.37
CA VAL A 142 -4.66 0.18 -15.98
C VAL A 142 -5.77 -0.68 -15.39
N GLY A 143 -5.40 -1.86 -14.89
CA GLY A 143 -6.31 -2.84 -14.27
C GLY A 143 -5.85 -3.22 -12.87
N ALA A 144 -6.53 -4.20 -12.27
CA ALA A 144 -6.20 -4.69 -10.93
C ALA A 144 -4.81 -5.32 -10.86
N ASP A 145 -4.34 -5.93 -11.94
CA ASP A 145 -3.02 -6.56 -12.01
C ASP A 145 -1.86 -5.55 -11.92
N ASP A 146 -2.12 -4.26 -12.17
CA ASP A 146 -1.10 -3.20 -12.08
C ASP A 146 -0.87 -2.70 -10.64
N TYR A 147 -1.76 -3.07 -9.70
CA TYR A 147 -1.64 -2.73 -8.29
C TYR A 147 -0.78 -3.79 -7.61
N LYS A 148 0.48 -3.45 -7.35
CA LYS A 148 1.44 -4.35 -6.68
C LYS A 148 1.42 -4.09 -5.19
N ALA A 149 1.06 -5.11 -4.40
CA ALA A 149 1.14 -5.04 -2.96
C ALA A 149 2.59 -4.75 -2.56
N LEU A 150 2.77 -3.89 -1.55
CA LEU A 150 4.08 -3.70 -0.94
C LEU A 150 4.46 -4.90 -0.10
N ASP A 151 5.77 -5.14 0.01
CA ASP A 151 6.30 -6.09 0.98
C ASP A 151 5.98 -5.57 2.39
N LEU A 152 5.45 -6.47 3.23
CA LEU A 152 5.07 -6.18 4.61
C LEU A 152 6.00 -6.95 5.54
N GLU A 153 6.62 -6.23 6.47
CA GLU A 153 7.42 -6.84 7.52
C GLU A 153 6.47 -7.41 8.58
N PRO A 154 6.54 -8.72 8.89
CA PRO A 154 5.70 -9.30 9.92
C PRO A 154 5.99 -8.59 11.25
N LEU A 155 4.93 -8.27 11.99
CA LEU A 155 5.10 -7.84 13.37
C LEU A 155 5.67 -9.04 14.11
N GLY A 156 6.92 -8.92 14.57
CA GLY A 156 7.58 -9.99 15.27
C GLY A 156 6.69 -10.51 16.40
N ASP A 157 6.60 -11.82 16.53
CA ASP A 157 6.24 -12.43 17.81
C ASP A 157 7.34 -12.00 18.79
N ASP A 158 7.15 -10.90 19.51
CA ASP A 158 7.85 -10.72 20.77
C ASP A 158 7.51 -11.97 21.59
N GLU A 159 8.52 -12.82 21.78
CA GLU A 159 8.47 -14.22 22.25
C GLU A 159 8.53 -15.25 21.11
N ASP A 160 9.75 -15.48 20.60
CA ASP A 160 10.15 -16.83 20.23
C ASP A 160 10.29 -17.62 21.56
N PRO A 161 9.35 -18.49 21.96
CA PRO A 161 9.50 -19.30 23.17
C PRO A 161 10.63 -20.33 23.03
N PHE A 162 11.30 -20.37 21.88
CA PHE A 162 12.48 -21.18 21.59
C PHE A 162 13.74 -20.35 21.33
N ALA A 163 13.73 -19.03 21.60
CA ALA A 163 14.98 -18.31 21.81
C ALA A 163 15.72 -19.08 22.90
N GLU A 164 16.80 -19.78 22.51
CA GLU A 164 17.56 -20.69 23.36
C GLU A 164 17.80 -20.00 24.69
N GLU A 165 17.00 -20.33 25.72
CA GLU A 165 17.35 -20.02 27.09
C GLU A 165 18.71 -20.68 27.26
N GLU A 166 19.78 -19.88 27.21
CA GLU A 166 21.09 -20.33 27.60
C GLU A 166 20.88 -21.01 28.94
N LEU A 167 20.99 -22.35 28.96
CA LEU A 167 20.85 -23.15 30.17
C LEU A 167 21.57 -22.40 31.28
N SER A 168 20.82 -22.10 32.35
CA SER A 168 21.36 -21.38 33.48
C SER A 168 22.63 -22.10 33.95
N ASP A 169 23.58 -21.37 34.53
CA ASP A 169 24.81 -21.99 35.04
C ASP A 169 24.50 -23.11 36.07
N GLU A 170 23.33 -23.05 36.74
CA GLU A 170 22.82 -24.11 37.60
C GLU A 170 22.40 -25.38 36.84
N ASP A 171 21.69 -25.24 35.70
CA ASP A 171 21.28 -26.39 34.89
C ASP A 171 22.47 -27.05 34.17
N LYS A 172 23.46 -26.24 33.75
CA LYS A 172 24.74 -26.74 33.23
C LYS A 172 25.52 -27.53 34.29
N ALA A 173 25.54 -27.05 35.53
CA ALA A 173 26.19 -27.75 36.65
C ALA A 173 25.47 -29.05 37.04
N PHE A 174 24.14 -29.09 36.92
CA PHE A 174 23.36 -30.30 37.18
C PHE A 174 23.65 -31.40 36.13
N LEU A 175 23.76 -31.04 34.85
CA LEU A 175 24.11 -31.98 33.79
C LEU A 175 25.54 -32.53 33.93
N ASP A 176 26.51 -31.69 34.27
CA ASP A 176 27.90 -32.12 34.52
C ASP A 176 28.01 -33.10 35.71
N SER A 177 27.16 -32.91 36.74
CA SER A 177 27.10 -33.82 37.89
C SER A 177 26.55 -35.21 37.56
N LEU A 178 25.79 -35.37 36.47
CA LEU A 178 25.20 -36.67 36.07
C LEU A 178 26.19 -37.55 35.31
N GLU A 179 27.16 -36.98 34.59
CA GLU A 179 28.20 -37.75 33.88
C GLU A 179 29.30 -38.32 34.80
N THR A 180 29.42 -37.84 36.04
CA THR A 180 30.50 -38.26 36.96
C THR A 180 30.19 -39.55 37.76
N THR A 181 28.97 -40.10 37.69
CA THR A 181 28.60 -41.33 38.43
C THR A 181 28.48 -42.54 37.51
N THR A 182 29.57 -42.98 36.88
CA THR A 182 29.69 -44.39 36.45
C THR A 182 31.16 -44.81 36.39
N ASP A 183 31.75 -45.13 37.54
CA ASP A 183 32.84 -46.12 37.60
C ASP A 183 32.87 -46.79 38.99
N PRO A 184 32.28 -47.99 39.14
CA PRO A 184 32.68 -48.91 40.19
C PRO A 184 33.68 -49.94 39.64
N ASP A 185 34.84 -49.95 40.30
CA ASP A 185 35.95 -50.92 40.27
C ASP A 185 35.49 -52.41 40.25
#